data_AF-U7QHZ4-F1
#
_entry.id   AF-U7QHZ4-F1
#
_cell.length_a   1.000
_cell.length_b   1.000
_cell.length_c   1.000
_cell.angle_alpha   90.00
_cell.angle_beta   90.00
_cell.angle_gamma   90.00
#
_symmetry.space_group_name_H-M   'P 1'
#
loop_
_entity.id
_entity.type
_entity.pdbx_description
1 polymer ?
#
loop_
_entity_poly.entity_id
_entity_poly.type
_entity_poly.pdbx_seq_one_letter_code
_entity_poly.pdbx_strand_id
1 'polypeptide(L)' 'MGKQQIVHIVVIEYPPKLSVSTIVNHLKGVSSRMYGKAGYKKLNGTALGRPSYFSSSVGGAPLNVLKEYVANQRTPK' A
#
# COMPACT_ATOMS: atom_id res chain seq x y z
N MET A 1 8.11 16.34 -13.66
CA MET A 1 6.70 15.88 -13.74
C MET A 1 6.51 14.74 -12.75
N GLY A 2 6.00 15.02 -11.55
CA GLY A 2 5.97 14.06 -10.44
C GLY A 2 4.95 12.94 -10.68
N LYS A 3 5.42 11.69 -10.74
CA LYS A 3 4.53 10.53 -10.78
C LYS A 3 3.69 10.52 -9.50
N GLN A 4 2.38 10.72 -9.60
CA GLN A 4 1.47 10.62 -8.46
C GLN A 4 1.44 9.17 -7.96
N GLN A 5 2.12 8.87 -6.85
CA GLN A 5 2.09 7.51 -6.29
C GLN A 5 0.89 7.38 -5.35
N ILE A 6 0.00 6.43 -5.65
CA ILE A 6 -1.14 6.12 -4.78
C ILE A 6 -0.63 5.20 -3.65
N VAL A 7 -0.61 5.73 -2.43
CA VAL A 7 -0.23 4.98 -1.23
C VAL A 7 -1.51 4.49 -0.55
N HIS A 8 -1.72 3.17 -0.49
CA HIS A 8 -2.75 2.58 0.36
C HIS A 8 -2.19 2.42 1.78
N ILE A 9 -2.75 3.15 2.74
CA ILE A 9 -2.47 3.00 4.17
C ILE A 9 -3.66 2.27 4.76
N VAL A 10 -3.43 1.08 5.35
CA VAL A 10 -4.48 0.28 5.98
C VAL A 10 -4.00 -0.12 7.37
N VAL A 11 -4.79 0.21 8.39
CA VAL A 11 -4.62 -0.24 9.78
C VAL A 11 -5.63 -1.36 10.01
N ILE A 12 -5.16 -2.52 10.45
CA ILE A 12 -5.98 -3.73 10.53
C ILE A 12 -5.62 -4.49 11.80
N GLU A 13 -6.64 -4.84 12.59
CA GLU A 13 -6.55 -5.90 13.58
C GLU A 13 -6.94 -7.21 12.89
N TYR A 14 -6.09 -8.22 12.94
CA TYR A 14 -6.28 -9.46 12.19
C TYR A 14 -5.84 -10.67 13.01
N PRO A 15 -6.41 -11.87 12.73
CA PRO A 15 -6.05 -13.08 13.45
C PRO A 15 -4.55 -13.41 13.29
N PRO A 16 -3.83 -13.82 14.35
CA PRO A 16 -2.39 -14.05 14.29
C PRO A 16 -1.96 -15.17 13.33
N LYS A 17 -2.91 -16.06 12.97
CA LYS A 17 -2.68 -17.14 12.00
C LYS A 17 -2.68 -16.65 10.54
N LEU A 18 -3.14 -15.43 10.28
CA LEU A 18 -3.22 -14.89 8.92
C LEU A 18 -1.94 -14.13 8.58
N SER A 19 -1.29 -14.50 7.47
CA SER A 19 -0.05 -13.86 7.06
C SER A 19 -0.30 -12.44 6.54
N VAL A 20 0.62 -11.53 6.88
CA VAL A 20 0.57 -10.13 6.42
C VAL A 20 0.61 -10.04 4.89
N SER A 21 1.41 -10.89 4.25
CA SER A 21 1.52 -10.91 2.77
C SER A 21 0.19 -11.28 2.11
N THR A 22 -0.54 -12.26 2.65
CA THR A 22 -1.88 -12.64 2.17
C THR A 22 -2.84 -11.46 2.25
N ILE A 23 -2.89 -10.77 3.39
CA ILE A 23 -3.79 -9.63 3.61
C ILE A 23 -3.47 -8.49 2.62
N VAL A 24 -2.18 -8.13 2.52
CA VAL A 24 -1.75 -7.03 1.66
C VAL A 24 -1.98 -7.35 0.19
N ASN A 25 -1.69 -8.58 -0.25
CA ASN A 25 -1.92 -9.01 -1.63
C ASN A 25 -3.41 -8.96 -1.98
N HIS A 26 -4.27 -9.38 -1.06
CA HIS A 26 -5.72 -9.33 -1.27
C HIS A 26 -6.22 -7.89 -1.36
N LEU A 27 -5.81 -7.02 -0.43
CA LEU A 27 -6.20 -5.60 -0.43
C LEU A 27 -5.73 -4.86 -1.69
N LYS A 28 -4.46 -5.05 -2.09
CA LYS A 28 -3.92 -4.45 -3.32
C LYS A 28 -4.60 -4.99 -4.57
N GLY A 29 -4.89 -6.29 -4.63
CA GLY A 29 -5.55 -6.93 -5.75
C GLY A 29 -6.99 -6.45 -5.93
N VAL A 30 -7.77 -6.47 -4.84
CA VAL A 30 -9.18 -6.04 -4.85
C VAL A 30 -9.28 -4.55 -5.15
N SER A 31 -8.50 -3.70 -4.49
CA SER A 31 -8.50 -2.25 -4.76
C SER A 31 -8.10 -1.94 -6.20
N SER A 32 -7.06 -2.57 -6.74
CA SER A 32 -6.65 -2.41 -8.14
C SER A 32 -7.73 -2.86 -9.13
N ARG A 33 -8.44 -3.96 -8.82
CA ARG A 33 -9.55 -4.45 -9.64
C ARG A 33 -10.76 -3.51 -9.58
N MET A 34 -11.15 -3.05 -8.39
CA MET A 34 -12.28 -2.14 -8.22
C MET A 34 -12.01 -0.78 -8.85
N TYR A 35 -10.79 -0.25 -8.71
CA TYR A 35 -10.38 1.00 -9.35
C TYR A 35 -10.47 0.92 -10.87
N GLY A 36 -10.05 -0.21 -11.46
CA GLY A 36 -10.24 -0.46 -12.89
C GLY A 36 -11.71 -0.59 -13.30
N LYS A 37 -12.53 -1.28 -12.49
CA LYS A 37 -13.98 -1.39 -12.73
C LYS A 37 -14.71 -0.05 -12.68
N ALA A 38 -14.25 0.87 -11.85
CA ALA A 38 -14.80 2.23 -11.75
C ALA A 38 -14.38 3.15 -12.92
N GLY A 39 -13.63 2.64 -13.90
CA GLY A 39 -13.23 3.38 -15.10
C GLY A 39 -12.03 4.31 -14.90
N TYR A 40 -11.37 4.27 -13.74
CA TYR A 40 -10.22 5.12 -13.49
C TYR A 40 -8.94 4.58 -14.15
N LYS A 41 -8.16 5.50 -14.72
CA LYS A 41 -6.88 5.18 -15.38
C LYS A 41 -5.84 4.77 -14.33
N LYS A 42 -5.36 3.54 -14.42
CA LYS A 42 -4.27 3.04 -13.57
C LYS A 42 -2.96 3.73 -13.94
N LEU A 43 -2.21 4.17 -12.94
CA LEU A 43 -0.97 4.94 -13.12
C LEU A 43 0.10 4.23 -13.95
N ASN A 44 0.15 2.89 -13.88
CA ASN A 44 1.14 2.08 -14.58
C ASN A 44 0.52 1.17 -15.66
N GLY A 45 -0.73 1.44 -16.08
CA GLY A 45 -1.47 0.65 -17.07
C GLY A 45 -1.97 -0.71 -16.57
N THR A 46 -1.21 -1.41 -15.73
CA THR A 46 -1.53 -2.77 -15.23
C THR A 46 -2.00 -2.78 -13.77
N ALA A 47 -1.33 -2.02 -12.91
CA ALA A 47 -1.56 -2.01 -11.46
C ALA A 47 -1.77 -0.60 -10.88
N LEU A 48 -2.53 -0.54 -9.78
CA LEU A 48 -2.85 0.70 -9.07
C LEU A 48 -1.66 1.31 -8.30
N GLY A 49 -0.68 0.48 -7.92
CA GLY A 49 0.47 0.90 -7.12
C GLY A 49 1.70 0.03 -7.36
N ARG A 50 2.74 0.23 -6.54
CA ARG A 50 3.98 -0.55 -6.60
C ARG A 50 3.76 -1.98 -6.04
N PRO A 51 4.50 -2.97 -6.55
CA PRO A 51 4.44 -4.35 -6.05
C PRO A 51 4.87 -4.44 -4.58
N SER A 52 5.85 -3.62 -4.16
CA SER A 52 6.34 -3.57 -2.78
C SER A 52 5.32 -3.02 -1.79
N TYR A 53 5.33 -3.55 -0.57
CA TYR A 53 4.53 -3.06 0.56
C TYR A 53 5.40 -2.91 1.80
N PHE A 54 4.89 -2.16 2.78
CA PHE A 54 5.49 -2.03 4.10
C PHE A 54 4.44 -2.35 5.15
N SER A 55 4.84 -3.09 6.16
CA SER A 55 4.01 -3.46 7.30
C SER A 55 4.82 -3.29 8.57
N SER A 56 4.23 -2.66 9.56
CA SER A 56 4.81 -2.50 10.88
C SER A 56 3.70 -2.77 11.91
N SER A 57 4.00 -3.54 12.95
CA SER A 57 3.07 -3.77 14.04
C SER A 57 2.96 -2.50 14.88
N VAL A 58 1.75 -1.99 15.02
CA VAL A 58 1.45 -0.84 15.90
C VAL A 58 1.04 -1.34 17.28
N GLY A 59 2.03 -1.82 18.04
CA GLY A 59 1.91 -1.96 19.49
C GLY A 59 2.43 -0.68 20.14
N GLY A 60 1.59 0.36 20.20
CA GLY A 60 1.94 1.63 20.87
C GLY A 60 3.18 2.36 20.33
N ALA A 61 3.51 2.30 19.04
CA ALA A 61 4.78 2.86 18.51
C ALA A 61 4.59 3.58 17.13
N PRO A 62 5.52 4.46 16.73
CA PRO A 62 5.29 5.90 16.64
C PRO A 62 5.28 6.42 15.18
N LEU A 63 4.59 7.54 14.96
CA LEU A 63 4.45 8.28 13.69
C LEU A 63 5.74 8.46 12.85
N ASN A 64 6.92 8.34 13.45
CA ASN A 64 8.20 8.54 12.77
C ASN A 64 8.49 7.46 11.71
N VAL A 65 8.16 6.20 11.98
CA VAL A 65 8.38 5.09 11.02
C VAL A 65 7.52 5.27 9.76
N LEU A 66 6.28 5.75 9.92
CA LEU A 66 5.39 6.02 8.80
C LEU A 66 5.90 7.19 7.95
N LYS A 67 6.40 8.26 8.59
CA LYS A 67 7.00 9.41 7.90
C LYS A 67 8.22 9.01 7.07
N GLU A 68 9.08 8.17 7.63
CA GLU A 68 10.29 7.68 6.95
C GLU A 68 9.94 6.79 5.75
N TYR A 69 8.92 5.93 5.87
CA TYR A 69 8.43 5.15 4.74
C TYR A 69 7.89 6.02 3.59
N VAL A 70 7.06 7.03 3.91
CA VAL A 70 6.51 7.95 2.91
C VAL A 70 7.61 8.78 2.23
N ALA A 71 8.63 9.21 2.99
CA ALA A 71 9.78 9.91 2.45
C ALA A 71 10.57 9.03 1.46
N ASN A 72 10.89 7.79 1.84
CA ASN A 72 11.58 6.82 0.99
C ASN A 72 10.79 6.44 -0.28
N GLN A 73 9.46 6.57 -0.28
CA GLN A 73 8.67 6.36 -1.49
C GLN A 73 8.78 7.51 -2.51
N ARG A 74 8.98 8.75 -2.06
CA ARG A 74 9.00 9.95 -2.92
C ARG A 74 10.33 10.12 -3.67
N THR A 75 11.43 9.68 -3.08
CA THR A 75 12.76 9.66 -3.69
C THR A 75 13.20 8.21 -3.90
N PRO A 76 13.13 7.67 -5.13
CA PRO A 76 13.82 6.43 -5.41
C PRO A 76 15.33 6.72 -5.36
N LYS A 77 16.06 6.05 -4.47
CA LYS A 77 17.40 5.61 -4.85
C LYS A 77 17.23 4.40 -5.76
#